data_AF-A0AAE4P1N9-F1
#
_entry.id   AF-A0AAE4P1N9-F1
#
_cell.length_a   1.000
_cell.length_b   1.000
_cell.length_c   1.000
_cell.angle_alpha   90.00
_cell.angle_beta   90.00
_cell.angle_gamma   90.00
#
_symmetry.space_group_name_H-M   'P 1'
#
loop_
_entity.id
_entity.type
_entity.pdbx_description
1 polymer ?
#
loop_
_entity_poly.entity_id
_entity_poly.type
_entity_poly.pdbx_seq_one_letter_code
_entity_poly.pdbx_strand_id
1 'polypeptide(L)'
;MNKEILRSSIFRHLDGIVTAPVAVSLNKKGIIDHILEKETINLSDLTEQFKANEGYLNVALHTLGSQGFIIYNIDNSKNTVSVTANSNTLLLKKFSSLYSKIIPFLKKSTDIKNQILETSFIEEFSLLAAAMKSNFDLNISDNPEEKGIQEQILKHIEGCIIGPVIVYLGMTGMFHKYFMETSFQAAEFHKKAENFEVILDFLTHLGWFRKNGNNYKFTETGVYYAKRAASYGVTVSYLPMLNRLDELLFGDAHKIREIAEGDDEIHVDRAMNVWGSGGAHSNYFKVANDFIIQVFNQPIHLQPKGILDMGCGNGAFIQHIFETIERQTLRGKMLEEHPLFLVGADYNPAALKATRANLINNDIWAKVIWGDIGNPEKLAEDLRESYEIELSDLLNIRTFLDHNRVWKTPENKTPERVSTSTGAFAFRGERLSNNIVEESLKEHLKLWLPYIKKNGLLIIELHSLNPELTKNNMGKTAATAYETTHGFSDQYILEVDVFRKVCTETGLKISPEFSRKFPDSDLATVSINLLKA
;
A
#
# COMPACT_ATOMS: atom_id res chain seq x y z
N MET A 1 26.15 -6.06 -9.79
CA MET A 1 25.15 -5.51 -8.85
C MET A 1 24.13 -6.59 -8.50
N ASN A 2 23.99 -6.99 -7.23
CA ASN A 2 22.96 -7.96 -6.81
C ASN A 2 21.61 -7.23 -6.61
N LYS A 3 20.71 -7.34 -7.59
CA LYS A 3 19.39 -6.69 -7.56
C LYS A 3 18.51 -7.16 -6.40
N GLU A 4 18.71 -8.39 -5.92
CA GLU A 4 17.94 -8.96 -4.82
C GLU A 4 18.27 -8.27 -3.50
N ILE A 5 19.55 -8.00 -3.23
CA ILE A 5 19.99 -7.23 -2.06
C ILE A 5 19.40 -5.82 -2.10
N LEU A 6 19.46 -5.14 -3.25
CA LEU A 6 18.89 -3.79 -3.37
C LEU A 6 17.37 -3.77 -3.18
N ARG A 7 16.66 -4.79 -3.68
CA ARG A 7 15.21 -4.94 -3.45
C ARG A 7 14.93 -5.20 -1.96
N SER A 8 15.74 -6.02 -1.31
CA SER A 8 15.63 -6.30 0.12
C SER A 8 15.78 -5.03 0.96
N SER A 9 16.70 -4.14 0.61
CA SER A 9 16.81 -2.83 1.24
C SER A 9 15.53 -2.00 1.06
N ILE A 10 14.93 -1.95 -0.14
CA ILE A 10 13.66 -1.23 -0.34
C ILE A 10 12.61 -1.73 0.63
N PHE A 11 12.39 -3.04 0.72
CA PHE A 11 11.36 -3.60 1.60
C PHE A 11 11.63 -3.30 3.08
N ARG A 12 12.88 -3.44 3.54
CA ARG A 12 13.27 -3.08 4.92
C ARG A 12 13.11 -1.58 5.21
N HIS A 13 13.29 -0.73 4.21
CA HIS A 13 13.04 0.70 4.37
C HIS A 13 11.55 0.99 4.56
N LEU A 14 10.68 0.34 3.77
CA LEU A 14 9.23 0.47 3.93
C LEU A 14 8.78 -0.04 5.30
N ASP A 15 9.31 -1.19 5.74
CA ASP A 15 9.05 -1.76 7.06
C ASP A 15 9.44 -0.77 8.17
N GLY A 16 10.57 -0.08 8.02
CA GLY A 16 11.04 0.91 8.99
C GLY A 16 10.11 2.10 9.16
N ILE A 17 9.58 2.64 8.06
CA ILE A 17 8.68 3.80 8.07
C ILE A 17 7.44 3.55 8.93
N VAL A 18 6.93 2.31 8.96
CA VAL A 18 5.76 1.94 9.76
C VAL A 18 6.12 1.40 11.15
N THR A 19 7.24 0.68 11.26
CA THR A 19 7.64 0.01 12.51
C THR A 19 8.20 0.99 13.54
N ALA A 20 8.96 1.99 13.09
CA ALA A 20 9.55 3.00 13.98
C ALA A 20 8.49 3.76 14.80
N PRO A 21 7.44 4.37 14.20
CA PRO A 21 6.40 5.05 14.98
C PRO A 21 5.64 4.09 15.89
N VAL A 22 5.33 2.86 15.43
CA VAL A 22 4.68 1.83 16.25
C VAL A 22 5.50 1.50 17.50
N ALA A 23 6.78 1.17 17.33
CA ALA A 23 7.67 0.83 18.43
C ALA A 23 7.80 1.99 19.43
N VAL A 24 7.89 3.23 18.96
CA VAL A 24 7.99 4.40 19.82
C VAL A 24 6.72 4.64 20.62
N SER A 25 5.54 4.59 19.98
CA SER A 25 4.25 4.77 20.66
C SER A 25 4.01 3.72 21.74
N LEU A 26 4.26 2.43 21.42
CA LEU A 26 4.09 1.33 22.37
C LEU A 26 5.10 1.40 23.52
N ASN A 27 6.37 1.71 23.24
CA ASN A 27 7.40 1.87 24.27
C ASN A 27 7.12 3.05 25.19
N LYS A 28 6.70 4.21 24.64
CA LYS A 28 6.36 5.41 25.42
C LYS A 28 5.21 5.17 26.40
N LYS A 29 4.28 4.29 26.04
CA LYS A 29 3.16 3.90 26.91
C LYS A 29 3.48 2.76 27.88
N GLY A 30 4.66 2.15 27.81
CA GLY A 30 5.05 1.03 28.68
C GLY A 30 4.43 -0.32 28.28
N ILE A 31 3.87 -0.44 27.08
CA ILE A 31 3.23 -1.69 26.62
C ILE A 31 4.27 -2.78 26.39
N ILE A 32 5.44 -2.43 25.83
CA ILE A 32 6.52 -3.39 25.58
C ILE A 32 7.06 -3.95 26.92
N ASP A 33 7.23 -3.10 27.94
CA ASP A 33 7.63 -3.54 29.27
C ASP A 33 6.61 -4.49 29.88
N HIS A 34 5.32 -4.17 29.73
CA HIS A 34 4.26 -5.02 30.26
C HIS A 34 4.17 -6.39 29.57
N ILE A 35 4.40 -6.46 28.25
CA ILE A 35 4.50 -7.73 27.53
C ILE A 35 5.69 -8.56 28.04
N LEU A 36 6.84 -7.92 28.31
CA LEU A 36 8.01 -8.59 28.88
C LEU A 36 7.73 -9.13 30.29
N GLU A 37 7.03 -8.36 31.14
CA GLU A 37 6.70 -8.76 32.51
C GLU A 37 5.71 -9.92 32.60
N LYS A 38 4.72 -9.95 31.70
CA LYS A 38 3.65 -10.96 31.70
C LYS A 38 3.98 -12.20 30.89
N GLU A 39 5.01 -12.14 30.07
CA GLU A 39 5.38 -13.11 29.03
C GLU A 39 4.30 -13.32 27.97
N THR A 40 3.07 -13.68 28.34
CA THR A 40 1.91 -13.80 27.45
C THR A 40 0.73 -13.00 27.98
N ILE A 41 0.07 -12.24 27.12
CA ILE A 41 -1.08 -11.40 27.49
C ILE A 41 -2.10 -11.31 26.35
N ASN A 42 -3.39 -11.20 26.68
CA ASN A 42 -4.43 -10.96 25.69
C ASN A 42 -4.47 -9.49 25.27
N LEU A 43 -4.87 -9.25 24.03
CA LEU A 43 -5.11 -7.92 23.51
C LEU A 43 -6.13 -7.16 24.35
N SER A 44 -7.23 -7.80 24.77
CA SER A 44 -8.26 -7.18 25.61
C SER A 44 -7.70 -6.63 26.93
N ASP A 45 -6.78 -7.37 27.55
CA ASP A 45 -6.17 -6.99 28.83
C ASP A 45 -5.25 -5.78 28.64
N LEU A 46 -4.50 -5.74 27.53
CA LEU A 46 -3.72 -4.57 27.14
C LEU A 46 -4.62 -3.36 26.83
N THR A 47 -5.71 -3.57 26.11
CA THR A 47 -6.70 -2.52 25.79
C THR A 47 -7.24 -1.88 27.06
N GLU A 48 -7.70 -2.69 28.01
CA GLU A 48 -8.26 -2.22 29.28
C GLU A 48 -7.21 -1.45 30.11
N GLN A 49 -6.03 -2.03 30.28
CA GLN A 49 -4.98 -1.45 31.11
C GLN A 49 -4.46 -0.11 30.55
N PHE A 50 -4.24 -0.05 29.24
CA PHE A 50 -3.64 1.13 28.59
C PHE A 50 -4.67 2.10 28.00
N LYS A 51 -5.98 1.79 28.16
CA LYS A 51 -7.10 2.55 27.59
C LYS A 51 -6.89 2.80 26.10
N ALA A 52 -6.52 1.75 25.38
CA ALA A 52 -6.20 1.82 23.97
C ALA A 52 -7.45 1.57 23.10
N ASN A 53 -7.40 2.02 21.85
CA ASN A 53 -8.34 1.62 20.81
C ASN A 53 -7.96 0.22 20.33
N GLU A 54 -8.75 -0.80 20.71
CA GLU A 54 -8.39 -2.22 20.54
C GLU A 54 -8.02 -2.58 19.11
N GLY A 55 -8.74 -2.06 18.11
CA GLY A 55 -8.50 -2.35 16.70
C GLY A 55 -7.13 -1.86 16.25
N TYR A 56 -6.77 -0.63 16.58
CA TYR A 56 -5.46 -0.08 16.21
C TYR A 56 -4.32 -0.64 17.07
N LEU A 57 -4.58 -0.98 18.33
CA LEU A 57 -3.60 -1.72 19.13
C LEU A 57 -3.34 -3.11 18.52
N ASN A 58 -4.36 -3.79 18.01
CA ASN A 58 -4.20 -5.05 17.28
C ASN A 58 -3.27 -4.89 16.07
N VAL A 59 -3.47 -3.84 15.26
CA VAL A 59 -2.61 -3.53 14.11
C VAL A 59 -1.17 -3.28 14.55
N ALA A 60 -0.95 -2.47 15.61
CA ALA A 60 0.37 -2.18 16.13
C ALA A 60 1.12 -3.44 16.61
N LEU A 61 0.43 -4.34 17.31
CA LEU A 61 0.99 -5.61 17.77
C LEU A 61 1.25 -6.56 16.60
N HIS A 62 0.35 -6.61 15.62
CA HIS A 62 0.56 -7.36 14.38
C HIS A 62 1.81 -6.88 13.63
N THR A 63 2.05 -5.56 13.53
CA THR A 63 3.29 -5.00 12.96
C THR A 63 4.54 -5.53 13.68
N LEU A 64 4.55 -5.53 15.01
CA LEU A 64 5.68 -6.07 15.79
C LEU A 64 5.85 -7.58 15.59
N GLY A 65 4.74 -8.33 15.47
CA GLY A 65 4.73 -9.76 15.16
C GLY A 65 5.33 -10.07 13.79
N SER A 66 4.90 -9.35 12.75
CA SER A 66 5.42 -9.46 11.37
C SER A 66 6.90 -9.10 11.27
N GLN A 67 7.42 -8.30 12.19
CA GLN A 67 8.85 -7.95 12.30
C GLN A 67 9.65 -8.85 13.24
N GLY A 68 9.00 -9.87 13.84
CA GLY A 68 9.64 -10.86 14.71
C GLY A 68 9.97 -10.38 16.12
N PHE A 69 9.49 -9.21 16.54
CA PHE A 69 9.75 -8.67 17.87
C PHE A 69 8.88 -9.27 18.97
N ILE A 70 7.73 -9.82 18.62
CA ILE A 70 6.83 -10.56 19.51
C ILE A 70 6.25 -11.76 18.75
N ILE A 71 5.67 -12.72 19.46
CA ILE A 71 4.84 -13.76 18.86
C ILE A 71 3.40 -13.25 18.89
N TYR A 72 2.79 -13.11 17.71
CA TYR A 72 1.38 -12.73 17.57
C TYR A 72 0.54 -13.98 17.29
N ASN A 73 -0.51 -14.19 18.08
CA ASN A 73 -1.41 -15.33 17.91
C ASN A 73 -2.87 -14.89 17.90
N ILE A 74 -3.64 -15.46 16.96
CA ILE A 74 -5.07 -15.21 16.79
C ILE A 74 -5.83 -16.53 16.81
N ASP A 75 -6.88 -16.60 17.63
CA ASP A 75 -7.84 -17.70 17.66
C ASP A 75 -9.17 -17.19 17.12
N ASN A 76 -9.44 -17.47 15.83
CA ASN A 76 -10.68 -17.04 15.16
C ASN A 76 -11.93 -17.77 15.66
N SER A 77 -11.77 -18.92 16.36
CA SER A 77 -12.90 -19.64 16.94
C SER A 77 -13.41 -18.96 18.22
N LYS A 78 -12.48 -18.46 19.04
CA LYS A 78 -12.77 -17.71 20.27
C LYS A 78 -12.83 -16.21 20.05
N ASN A 79 -12.45 -15.75 18.86
CA ASN A 79 -12.27 -14.33 18.52
C ASN A 79 -11.33 -13.61 19.51
N THR A 80 -10.20 -14.24 19.85
CA THR A 80 -9.22 -13.70 20.79
C THR A 80 -7.86 -13.49 20.12
N VAL A 81 -7.15 -12.43 20.51
CA VAL A 81 -5.77 -12.17 20.13
C VAL A 81 -4.91 -12.17 21.38
N SER A 82 -3.76 -12.83 21.31
CA SER A 82 -2.77 -12.88 22.38
C SER A 82 -1.37 -12.61 21.82
N VAL A 83 -0.52 -11.96 22.61
CA VAL A 83 0.87 -11.74 22.26
C VAL A 83 1.81 -12.31 23.32
N THR A 84 2.93 -12.87 22.86
CA THR A 84 3.95 -13.45 23.72
C THR A 84 5.31 -12.80 23.47
N ALA A 85 6.00 -12.43 24.54
CA ALA A 85 7.39 -11.97 24.50
C ALA A 85 8.30 -13.09 23.98
N ASN A 86 9.32 -12.71 23.23
CA ASN A 86 10.41 -13.58 22.82
C ASN A 86 11.76 -12.89 23.12
N SER A 87 12.87 -13.54 22.75
CA SER A 87 14.22 -12.98 22.90
C SER A 87 14.38 -11.61 22.22
N ASN A 88 13.76 -11.41 21.07
CA ASN A 88 13.80 -10.14 20.33
C ASN A 88 12.99 -9.02 20.99
N THR A 89 12.00 -9.33 21.84
CA THR A 89 11.22 -8.31 22.57
C THR A 89 12.13 -7.49 23.49
N LEU A 90 13.07 -8.16 24.17
CA LEU A 90 14.05 -7.50 25.03
C LEU A 90 15.02 -6.62 24.22
N LEU A 91 15.45 -7.10 23.05
CA LEU A 91 16.32 -6.34 22.15
C LEU A 91 15.61 -5.14 21.55
N LEU A 92 14.33 -5.27 21.16
CA LEU A 92 13.50 -4.14 20.76
C LEU A 92 13.44 -3.10 21.87
N LYS A 93 13.19 -3.52 23.12
CA LYS A 93 13.18 -2.61 24.26
C LYS A 93 14.51 -1.89 24.43
N LYS A 94 15.62 -2.64 24.42
CA LYS A 94 17.00 -2.13 24.55
C LYS A 94 17.32 -1.05 23.51
N PHE A 95 16.90 -1.25 22.26
CA PHE A 95 17.26 -0.37 21.14
C PHE A 95 16.14 0.61 20.72
N SER A 96 14.97 0.58 21.37
CA SER A 96 13.80 1.41 21.05
C SER A 96 14.08 2.93 21.03
N SER A 97 15.05 3.38 21.83
CA SER A 97 15.47 4.79 21.87
C SER A 97 16.02 5.30 20.54
N LEU A 98 16.56 4.42 19.69
CA LEU A 98 17.04 4.77 18.36
C LEU A 98 15.88 5.18 17.45
N TYR A 99 14.74 4.47 17.52
CA TYR A 99 13.55 4.89 16.79
C TYR A 99 13.04 6.24 17.28
N SER A 100 13.13 6.54 18.58
CA SER A 100 12.72 7.84 19.10
C SER A 100 13.51 9.01 18.50
N LYS A 101 14.79 8.79 18.14
CA LYS A 101 15.64 9.82 17.50
C LYS A 101 15.16 10.21 16.10
N ILE A 102 14.45 9.34 15.37
CA ILE A 102 14.04 9.60 13.98
C ILE A 102 12.61 10.15 13.85
N ILE A 103 11.77 10.03 14.89
CA ILE A 103 10.38 10.52 14.85
C ILE A 103 10.27 12.04 14.57
N PRO A 104 11.08 12.92 15.17
CA PRO A 104 10.99 14.37 14.87
C PRO A 104 11.21 14.67 13.39
N PHE A 105 12.17 13.99 12.75
CA PHE A 105 12.42 14.12 11.33
C PHE A 105 11.23 13.64 10.50
N LEU A 106 10.66 12.46 10.79
CA LEU A 106 9.47 11.95 10.09
C LEU A 106 8.28 12.91 10.19
N LYS A 107 8.13 13.61 11.32
CA LYS A 107 7.10 14.67 11.48
C LYS A 107 7.31 15.79 10.47
N LYS A 108 8.52 16.35 10.39
CA LYS A 108 8.86 17.37 9.40
C LYS A 108 8.73 16.85 7.97
N SER A 109 9.14 15.61 7.71
CA SER A 109 9.09 14.98 6.38
C SER A 109 7.68 14.86 5.80
N THR A 110 6.62 15.00 6.61
CA THR A 110 5.23 15.09 6.12
C THR A 110 5.06 16.22 5.09
N ASP A 111 5.75 17.34 5.27
CA ASP A 111 5.76 18.47 4.34
C ASP A 111 7.17 18.69 3.76
N ILE A 112 7.81 17.60 3.33
CA ILE A 112 9.19 17.65 2.83
C ILE A 112 9.39 18.66 1.70
N LYS A 113 8.36 18.90 0.88
CA LYS A 113 8.41 19.86 -0.23
C LYS A 113 8.79 21.27 0.23
N ASN A 114 8.26 21.70 1.36
CA ASN A 114 8.60 23.01 1.93
C ASN A 114 9.79 22.87 2.89
N GLN A 115 9.82 21.83 3.73
CA GLN A 115 10.85 21.66 4.75
C GLN A 115 12.27 21.50 4.19
N ILE A 116 12.44 20.90 3.01
CA ILE A 116 13.76 20.75 2.38
C ILE A 116 14.43 22.10 2.04
N LEU A 117 13.65 23.18 1.97
CA LEU A 117 14.15 24.54 1.78
C LEU A 117 14.62 25.17 3.10
N GLU A 118 14.24 24.63 4.25
CA GLU A 118 14.56 25.17 5.56
C GLU A 118 15.90 24.67 6.08
N THR A 119 16.73 25.59 6.60
CA THR A 119 18.05 25.24 7.15
C THR A 119 17.93 24.25 8.31
N SER A 120 16.91 24.39 9.16
CA SER A 120 16.70 23.52 10.32
C SER A 120 16.38 22.06 9.94
N PHE A 121 15.76 21.82 8.78
CA PHE A 121 15.53 20.47 8.27
C PHE A 121 16.84 19.85 7.79
N ILE A 122 17.68 20.64 7.10
CA ILE A 122 18.97 20.18 6.58
C ILE A 122 19.98 19.92 7.70
N GLU A 123 19.99 20.75 8.74
CA GLU A 123 20.79 20.50 9.95
C GLU A 123 20.39 19.17 10.62
N GLU A 124 19.09 18.94 10.81
CA GLU A 124 18.59 17.68 11.37
C GLU A 124 18.92 16.48 10.47
N PHE A 125 18.73 16.61 9.15
CA PHE A 125 19.13 15.60 8.18
C PHE A 125 20.64 15.31 8.25
N SER A 126 21.48 16.35 8.35
CA SER A 126 22.94 16.21 8.44
C SER A 126 23.36 15.46 9.71
N LEU A 127 22.74 15.78 10.86
CA LEU A 127 22.96 15.06 12.12
C LEU A 127 22.55 13.59 12.02
N LEU A 128 21.39 13.31 11.44
CA LEU A 128 20.92 11.93 11.23
C LEU A 128 21.78 11.17 10.21
N ALA A 129 22.24 11.83 9.16
CA ALA A 129 23.16 11.26 8.17
C ALA A 129 24.52 10.93 8.80
N ALA A 130 25.04 11.81 9.65
CA ALA A 130 26.27 11.55 10.41
C ALA A 130 26.09 10.38 11.39
N ALA A 131 24.97 10.35 12.14
CA ALA A 131 24.64 9.25 13.03
C ALA A 131 24.49 7.93 12.26
N MET A 132 23.81 7.91 11.11
CA MET A 132 23.71 6.72 10.27
C MET A 132 25.09 6.22 9.83
N LYS A 133 26.01 7.12 9.44
CA LYS A 133 27.39 6.76 9.02
C LYS A 133 28.18 6.09 10.15
N SER A 134 27.89 6.41 11.42
CA SER A 134 28.51 5.77 12.58
C SER A 134 27.66 4.64 13.19
N ASN A 135 26.62 4.16 12.49
CA ASN A 135 25.65 3.18 13.02
C ASN A 135 24.98 3.63 14.33
N PHE A 136 24.72 4.92 14.48
CA PHE A 136 24.22 5.55 15.71
C PHE A 136 25.10 5.27 16.94
N ASP A 137 26.40 5.10 16.70
CA ASP A 137 27.43 4.72 17.67
C ASP A 137 27.12 3.39 18.38
N LEU A 138 26.31 2.53 17.74
CA LEU A 138 26.08 1.18 18.23
C LEU A 138 27.32 0.31 18.04
N ASN A 139 27.75 -0.31 19.13
CA ASN A 139 28.63 -1.46 19.07
C ASN A 139 27.84 -2.65 18.56
N ILE A 140 28.10 -3.05 17.32
CA ILE A 140 27.47 -4.23 16.71
C ILE A 140 27.94 -5.48 17.46
N SER A 141 26.99 -6.24 17.98
CA SER A 141 27.24 -7.43 18.79
C SER A 141 27.85 -8.56 17.96
N ASP A 142 28.70 -9.38 18.57
CA ASP A 142 29.16 -10.63 17.98
C ASP A 142 28.11 -11.74 18.10
N ASN A 143 27.12 -11.57 18.99
CA ASN A 143 25.97 -12.48 19.09
C ASN A 143 25.11 -12.34 17.81
N PRO A 144 24.88 -13.42 17.02
CA PRO A 144 24.17 -13.34 15.75
C PRO A 144 22.74 -12.81 15.84
N GLU A 145 22.03 -13.12 16.93
CA GLU A 145 20.64 -12.70 17.15
C GLU A 145 20.58 -11.20 17.46
N GLU A 146 21.38 -10.74 18.41
CA GLU A 146 21.47 -9.31 18.74
C GLU A 146 21.95 -8.48 17.54
N LYS A 147 22.97 -8.97 16.83
CA LYS A 147 23.45 -8.36 15.58
C LYS A 147 22.34 -8.22 14.55
N GLY A 148 21.56 -9.28 14.34
CA GLY A 148 20.44 -9.26 13.39
C GLY A 148 19.41 -8.19 13.72
N ILE A 149 19.07 -8.02 15.00
CA ILE A 149 18.14 -6.97 15.45
C ILE A 149 18.76 -5.57 15.32
N GLN A 150 20.03 -5.39 15.65
CA GLN A 150 20.72 -4.11 15.45
C GLN A 150 20.72 -3.70 13.98
N GLU A 151 21.08 -4.62 13.07
CA GLU A 151 21.08 -4.38 11.63
C GLU A 151 19.67 -4.11 11.08
N GLN A 152 18.64 -4.83 11.58
CA GLN A 152 17.25 -4.58 11.22
C GLN A 152 16.80 -3.17 11.61
N ILE A 153 17.05 -2.75 12.86
CA ILE A 153 16.71 -1.41 13.37
C ILE A 153 17.46 -0.32 12.59
N LEU A 154 18.76 -0.51 12.33
CA LEU A 154 19.54 0.44 11.53
C LEU A 154 18.98 0.60 10.11
N LYS A 155 18.55 -0.51 9.48
CA LYS A 155 17.91 -0.44 8.17
C LYS A 155 16.54 0.20 8.21
N HIS A 156 15.78 0.01 9.28
CA HIS A 156 14.53 0.73 9.46
C HIS A 156 14.75 2.25 9.54
N ILE A 157 15.74 2.68 10.32
CA ILE A 157 16.09 4.10 10.46
C ILE A 157 16.62 4.68 9.14
N GLU A 158 17.45 3.94 8.40
CA GLU A 158 17.86 4.31 7.03
C GLU A 158 16.62 4.57 6.16
N GLY A 159 15.63 3.68 6.22
CA GLY A 159 14.36 3.83 5.51
C GLY A 159 13.55 5.06 5.88
N CYS A 160 13.46 5.36 7.18
CA CYS A 160 12.81 6.58 7.66
C CYS A 160 13.48 7.86 7.14
N ILE A 161 14.80 7.86 6.97
CA ILE A 161 15.55 9.01 6.44
C ILE A 161 15.35 9.11 4.92
N ILE A 162 15.57 8.01 4.19
CA ILE A 162 15.62 8.06 2.73
C ILE A 162 14.24 8.01 2.08
N GLY A 163 13.24 7.41 2.72
CA GLY A 163 11.91 7.20 2.15
C GLY A 163 11.25 8.51 1.71
N PRO A 164 11.13 9.51 2.59
CA PRO A 164 10.60 10.82 2.20
C PRO A 164 11.43 11.50 1.13
N VAL A 165 12.76 11.41 1.22
CA VAL A 165 13.69 12.04 0.28
C VAL A 165 13.56 11.45 -1.12
N ILE A 166 13.57 10.12 -1.28
CA ILE A 166 13.47 9.48 -2.60
C ILE A 166 12.13 9.76 -3.25
N VAL A 167 11.03 9.82 -2.48
CA VAL A 167 9.71 10.18 -3.00
C VAL A 167 9.69 11.63 -3.48
N TYR A 168 10.20 12.56 -2.67
CA TYR A 168 10.31 13.97 -3.07
C TYR A 168 11.10 14.14 -4.37
N LEU A 169 12.28 13.50 -4.48
CA LEU A 169 13.10 13.55 -5.69
C LEU A 169 12.41 12.93 -6.91
N GLY A 170 11.66 11.85 -6.71
CA GLY A 170 10.86 11.22 -7.77
C GLY A 170 9.73 12.14 -8.27
N MET A 171 8.97 12.74 -7.37
CA MET A 171 7.84 13.62 -7.70
C MET A 171 8.27 14.95 -8.32
N THR A 172 9.46 15.44 -7.98
CA THR A 172 10.02 16.70 -8.52
C THR A 172 10.82 16.53 -9.81
N GLY A 173 10.89 15.30 -10.35
CA GLY A 173 11.52 15.03 -11.63
C GLY A 173 13.05 14.92 -11.59
N MET A 174 13.67 14.80 -10.41
CA MET A 174 15.12 14.59 -10.29
C MET A 174 15.60 13.34 -11.03
N PHE A 175 14.75 12.32 -11.06
CA PHE A 175 15.04 11.06 -11.73
C PHE A 175 14.66 11.07 -13.21
N HIS A 176 14.53 12.25 -13.82
CA HIS A 176 14.38 12.38 -15.26
C HIS A 176 15.61 11.80 -15.99
N LYS A 177 15.39 11.24 -17.18
CA LYS A 177 16.43 10.51 -17.96
C LYS A 177 17.71 11.32 -18.16
N TYR A 178 17.57 12.64 -18.34
CA TYR A 178 18.69 13.57 -18.47
C TYR A 178 19.68 13.47 -17.29
N PHE A 179 19.21 13.69 -16.06
CA PHE A 179 20.05 13.63 -14.86
C PHE A 179 20.60 12.24 -14.57
N MET A 180 19.93 11.18 -15.03
CA MET A 180 20.40 9.80 -14.85
C MET A 180 21.56 9.43 -15.79
N GLU A 181 21.70 10.08 -16.95
CA GLU A 181 22.71 9.73 -17.96
C GLU A 181 23.94 10.65 -17.91
N THR A 182 23.81 11.87 -17.40
CA THR A 182 24.89 12.87 -17.33
C THR A 182 25.31 13.18 -15.89
N SER A 183 26.48 13.79 -15.73
CA SER A 183 26.83 14.44 -14.46
C SER A 183 26.05 15.74 -14.30
N PHE A 184 25.79 16.15 -13.06
CA PHE A 184 25.10 17.40 -12.74
C PHE A 184 25.62 18.02 -11.43
N GLN A 185 25.42 19.31 -11.24
CA GLN A 185 25.63 20.06 -10.01
C GLN A 185 24.31 20.25 -9.26
N ALA A 186 24.37 20.40 -7.94
CA ALA A 186 23.17 20.61 -7.13
C ALA A 186 22.36 21.85 -7.57
N ALA A 187 23.03 22.90 -8.03
CA ALA A 187 22.42 24.14 -8.52
C ALA A 187 21.58 23.96 -9.81
N GLU A 188 21.81 22.90 -10.58
CA GLU A 188 21.04 22.61 -11.80
C GLU A 188 19.64 22.07 -11.50
N PHE A 189 19.40 21.60 -10.27
CA PHE A 189 18.12 21.01 -9.88
C PHE A 189 17.41 21.79 -8.77
N HIS A 190 18.14 22.33 -7.80
CA HIS A 190 17.55 22.87 -6.58
C HIS A 190 17.92 24.33 -6.32
N LYS A 191 16.90 25.16 -5.99
CA LYS A 191 17.07 26.60 -5.73
C LYS A 191 18.05 26.92 -4.60
N LYS A 192 18.15 26.04 -3.60
CA LYS A 192 19.16 26.09 -2.53
C LYS A 192 20.16 24.96 -2.74
N ALA A 193 21.18 25.21 -3.55
CA ALA A 193 22.15 24.19 -3.97
C ALA A 193 22.90 23.57 -2.79
N GLU A 194 23.39 24.41 -1.86
CA GLU A 194 24.15 23.98 -0.67
C GLU A 194 23.36 23.00 0.21
N ASN A 195 22.07 23.30 0.46
CA ASN A 195 21.17 22.40 1.19
C ASN A 195 21.04 21.04 0.49
N PHE A 196 20.95 21.06 -0.85
CA PHE A 196 20.77 19.84 -1.62
C PHE A 196 22.06 19.02 -1.71
N GLU A 197 23.24 19.65 -1.69
CA GLU A 197 24.53 18.96 -1.63
C GLU A 197 24.65 18.07 -0.39
N VAL A 198 24.15 18.50 0.77
CA VAL A 198 24.14 17.68 1.99
C VAL A 198 23.39 16.36 1.76
N ILE A 199 22.24 16.42 1.07
CA ILE A 199 21.44 15.24 0.73
C ILE A 199 22.19 14.37 -0.28
N LEU A 200 22.73 14.96 -1.34
CA LEU A 200 23.48 14.23 -2.36
C LEU A 200 24.75 13.58 -1.80
N ASP A 201 25.42 14.20 -0.83
CA ASP A 201 26.59 13.63 -0.15
C ASP A 201 26.22 12.43 0.71
N PHE A 202 25.06 12.45 1.37
CA PHE A 202 24.55 11.26 2.05
C PHE A 202 24.19 10.15 1.06
N LEU A 203 23.50 10.47 -0.03
CA LEU A 203 23.18 9.48 -1.07
C LEU A 203 24.44 8.96 -1.79
N THR A 204 25.50 9.76 -1.88
CA THR A 204 26.84 9.34 -2.35
C THR A 204 27.45 8.33 -1.38
N HIS A 205 27.34 8.55 -0.08
CA HIS A 205 27.77 7.58 0.93
C HIS A 205 27.00 6.25 0.83
N LEU A 206 25.69 6.30 0.53
CA LEU A 206 24.88 5.10 0.24
C LEU A 206 25.18 4.47 -1.14
N GLY A 207 26.11 5.05 -1.89
CA GLY A 207 26.56 4.56 -3.19
C GLY A 207 25.59 4.84 -4.34
N TRP A 208 24.64 5.76 -4.21
CA TRP A 208 23.70 6.12 -5.28
C TRP A 208 24.34 7.05 -6.31
N PHE A 209 25.29 7.86 -5.86
CA PHE A 209 26.05 8.78 -6.70
C PHE A 209 27.56 8.54 -6.55
N ARG A 210 28.32 8.98 -7.55
CA ARG A 210 29.74 9.30 -7.44
C ARG A 210 29.89 10.81 -7.50
N LYS A 211 30.73 11.37 -6.64
CA LYS A 211 31.06 12.80 -6.62
C LYS A 211 32.46 13.02 -7.20
N ASN A 212 32.59 13.99 -8.11
CA ASN A 212 33.88 14.48 -8.64
C ASN A 212 33.87 16.00 -8.66
N GLY A 213 34.62 16.62 -7.74
CA GLY A 213 34.47 18.05 -7.42
C GLY A 213 33.04 18.32 -6.94
N ASN A 214 32.36 19.27 -7.61
CA ASN A 214 30.96 19.63 -7.31
C ASN A 214 29.95 18.87 -8.18
N ASN A 215 30.41 17.94 -9.02
CA ASN A 215 29.53 17.20 -9.93
C ASN A 215 29.19 15.82 -9.35
N TYR A 216 27.91 15.46 -9.44
CA TYR A 216 27.38 14.15 -9.06
C TYR A 216 27.00 13.37 -10.31
N LYS A 217 27.19 12.06 -10.28
CA LYS A 217 26.76 11.13 -11.33
C LYS A 217 26.13 9.90 -10.72
N PHE A 218 24.96 9.49 -11.21
CA PHE A 218 24.32 8.26 -10.76
C PHE A 218 25.22 7.04 -10.96
N THR A 219 25.21 6.15 -9.96
CA THR A 219 25.73 4.78 -10.11
C THR A 219 24.62 3.85 -10.61
N GLU A 220 24.96 2.62 -10.97
CA GLU A 220 23.95 1.60 -11.27
C GLU A 220 22.98 1.38 -10.08
N THR A 221 23.50 1.43 -8.85
CA THR A 221 22.70 1.34 -7.62
C THR A 221 21.74 2.52 -7.51
N GLY A 222 22.21 3.75 -7.74
CA GLY A 222 21.36 4.93 -7.73
C GLY A 222 20.26 4.88 -8.79
N VAL A 223 20.59 4.48 -10.02
CA VAL A 223 19.60 4.28 -11.09
C VAL A 223 18.59 3.21 -10.71
N TYR A 224 19.01 2.13 -10.03
CA TYR A 224 18.12 1.07 -9.58
C TYR A 224 17.03 1.57 -8.62
N TYR A 225 17.42 2.39 -7.63
CA TYR A 225 16.49 3.01 -6.68
C TYR A 225 15.65 4.10 -7.32
N ALA A 226 16.24 4.97 -8.15
CA ALA A 226 15.53 6.04 -8.87
C ALA A 226 14.35 5.48 -9.70
N LYS A 227 14.59 4.39 -10.44
CA LYS A 227 13.55 3.68 -11.22
C LYS A 227 12.46 3.03 -10.36
N ARG A 228 12.65 2.94 -9.05
CA ARG A 228 11.73 2.33 -8.08
C ARG A 228 11.27 3.33 -7.01
N ALA A 229 11.51 4.62 -7.19
CA ALA A 229 11.10 5.65 -6.22
C ALA A 229 9.61 5.57 -5.87
N ALA A 230 8.76 5.30 -6.87
CA ALA A 230 7.32 5.15 -6.68
C ALA A 230 6.93 4.02 -5.69
N SER A 231 7.77 2.99 -5.52
CA SER A 231 7.50 1.91 -4.53
C SER A 231 7.50 2.39 -3.08
N TYR A 232 8.10 3.57 -2.80
CA TYR A 232 8.03 4.22 -1.49
C TYR A 232 6.79 5.11 -1.33
N GLY A 233 6.18 5.54 -2.43
CA GLY A 233 5.16 6.59 -2.43
C GLY A 233 3.93 6.24 -1.60
N VAL A 234 3.44 5.00 -1.68
CA VAL A 234 2.28 4.57 -0.88
C VAL A 234 2.61 4.63 0.60
N THR A 235 3.68 3.97 1.07
CA THR A 235 4.03 3.96 2.50
C THR A 235 4.32 5.35 3.05
N VAL A 236 5.08 6.17 2.31
CA VAL A 236 5.42 7.55 2.73
C VAL A 236 4.19 8.45 2.74
N SER A 237 3.21 8.24 1.85
CA SER A 237 1.99 9.05 1.82
C SER A 237 1.17 8.95 3.11
N TYR A 238 1.36 7.89 3.92
CA TYR A 238 0.70 7.70 5.21
C TYR A 238 1.45 8.32 6.40
N LEU A 239 2.54 9.05 6.19
CA LEU A 239 3.19 9.80 7.27
C LEU A 239 2.25 10.73 8.07
N PRO A 240 1.26 11.46 7.47
CA PRO A 240 0.31 12.23 8.25
C PRO A 240 -0.48 11.40 9.28
N MET A 241 -0.75 10.13 8.98
CA MET A 241 -1.40 9.19 9.90
C MET A 241 -0.41 8.64 10.92
N LEU A 242 0.73 8.13 10.47
CA LEU A 242 1.76 7.53 11.32
C LEU A 242 2.32 8.51 12.36
N ASN A 243 2.40 9.81 12.02
CA ASN A 243 2.85 10.85 12.95
C ASN A 243 1.83 11.20 14.05
N ARG A 244 0.58 10.74 13.91
CA ARG A 244 -0.51 10.85 14.90
C ARG A 244 -0.87 9.50 15.52
N LEU A 245 0.07 8.54 15.51
CA LEU A 245 -0.21 7.20 16.01
C LEU A 245 -0.61 7.15 17.49
N ASP A 246 -0.10 8.05 18.33
CA ASP A 246 -0.53 8.16 19.74
C ASP A 246 -2.04 8.52 19.85
N GLU A 247 -2.57 9.35 18.93
CA GLU A 247 -3.98 9.73 18.90
C GLU A 247 -4.85 8.57 18.41
N LEU A 248 -4.39 7.84 17.38
CA LEU A 248 -5.03 6.62 16.91
C LEU A 248 -5.07 5.54 18.00
N LEU A 249 -3.95 5.28 18.67
CA LEU A 249 -3.86 4.17 19.62
C LEU A 249 -4.52 4.47 20.96
N PHE A 250 -4.48 5.72 21.45
CA PHE A 250 -4.85 6.05 22.83
C PHE A 250 -5.75 7.27 22.97
N GLY A 251 -6.17 7.86 21.86
CA GLY A 251 -7.01 9.04 21.80
C GLY A 251 -8.32 8.78 21.07
N ASP A 252 -8.80 9.80 20.39
CA ASP A 252 -10.03 9.73 19.60
C ASP A 252 -9.71 9.27 18.17
N ALA A 253 -10.03 8.01 17.89
CA ALA A 253 -9.82 7.37 16.60
C ALA A 253 -10.57 8.03 15.43
N HIS A 254 -11.65 8.78 15.70
CA HIS A 254 -12.47 9.36 14.64
C HIS A 254 -11.82 10.57 13.97
N LYS A 255 -11.12 11.39 14.74
CA LYS A 255 -10.59 12.70 14.31
C LYS A 255 -9.74 12.66 13.06
N ILE A 256 -8.96 11.61 12.86
CA ILE A 256 -8.04 11.52 11.74
C ILE A 256 -8.74 11.23 10.41
N ARG A 257 -10.01 10.84 10.48
CA ARG A 257 -10.86 10.45 9.36
C ARG A 257 -12.14 11.29 9.28
N GLU A 258 -12.24 12.35 10.09
CA GLU A 258 -13.29 13.36 10.01
C GLU A 258 -12.83 14.50 9.09
N ILE A 259 -13.52 14.69 7.98
CA ILE A 259 -13.30 15.78 7.02
C ILE A 259 -14.65 16.41 6.67
N ALA A 260 -14.68 17.71 6.41
CA ALA A 260 -15.89 18.35 5.90
C ALA A 260 -16.16 17.91 4.46
N GLU A 261 -17.39 18.08 4.00
CA GLU A 261 -17.74 17.78 2.60
C GLU A 261 -16.91 18.65 1.65
N GLY A 262 -16.14 18.02 0.77
CA GLY A 262 -15.27 18.69 -0.19
C GLY A 262 -13.83 18.95 0.29
N ASP A 263 -13.50 18.66 1.55
CA ASP A 263 -12.12 18.75 2.05
C ASP A 263 -11.27 17.55 1.62
N ASP A 264 -9.96 17.78 1.53
CA ASP A 264 -8.98 16.73 1.28
C ASP A 264 -8.80 15.83 2.52
N GLU A 265 -8.48 14.56 2.28
CA GLU A 265 -8.17 13.62 3.35
C GLU A 265 -6.93 14.03 4.13
N ILE A 266 -7.04 14.10 5.45
CA ILE A 266 -5.92 14.56 6.31
C ILE A 266 -4.98 13.44 6.75
N HIS A 267 -5.38 12.18 6.65
CA HIS A 267 -4.60 11.01 7.11
C HIS A 267 -3.55 10.55 6.09
N VAL A 268 -3.64 11.00 4.84
CA VAL A 268 -2.78 10.56 3.75
C VAL A 268 -2.54 11.71 2.77
N ASP A 269 -1.30 11.87 2.30
CA ASP A 269 -1.01 12.73 1.15
C ASP A 269 -1.54 12.04 -0.11
N ARG A 270 -2.77 12.42 -0.53
CA ARG A 270 -3.46 11.76 -1.63
C ARG A 270 -2.71 11.92 -2.96
N ALA A 271 -2.06 13.05 -3.21
CA ALA A 271 -1.30 13.27 -4.44
C ALA A 271 -0.09 12.33 -4.51
N MET A 272 0.66 12.19 -3.40
CA MET A 272 1.77 11.25 -3.28
C MET A 272 1.32 9.79 -3.36
N ASN A 273 0.18 9.47 -2.74
CA ASN A 273 -0.40 8.12 -2.76
C ASN A 273 -0.77 7.69 -4.19
N VAL A 274 -1.44 8.57 -4.94
CA VAL A 274 -1.80 8.35 -6.37
C VAL A 274 -0.53 8.20 -7.23
N TRP A 275 0.48 9.04 -7.01
CA TRP A 275 1.76 8.92 -7.74
C TRP A 275 2.47 7.59 -7.45
N GLY A 276 2.56 7.20 -6.18
CA GLY A 276 3.21 5.96 -5.75
C GLY A 276 2.50 4.71 -6.27
N SER A 277 1.18 4.66 -6.11
CA SER A 277 0.33 3.54 -6.57
C SER A 277 0.35 3.41 -8.09
N GLY A 278 0.20 4.51 -8.85
CA GLY A 278 0.26 4.49 -10.31
C GLY A 278 1.58 3.93 -10.85
N GLY A 279 2.71 4.29 -10.22
CA GLY A 279 4.02 3.71 -10.57
C GLY A 279 4.13 2.21 -10.27
N ALA A 280 3.58 1.76 -9.15
CA ALA A 280 3.59 0.35 -8.73
C ALA A 280 2.66 -0.52 -9.58
N HIS A 281 1.49 -0.01 -9.99
CA HIS A 281 0.43 -0.78 -10.66
C HIS A 281 0.75 -1.12 -12.12
N SER A 282 1.54 -0.28 -12.80
CA SER A 282 1.86 -0.41 -14.23
C SER A 282 2.42 -1.79 -14.65
N ASN A 283 3.10 -2.50 -13.74
CA ASN A 283 3.61 -3.85 -14.03
C ASN A 283 2.50 -4.91 -14.06
N TYR A 284 1.46 -4.76 -13.25
CA TYR A 284 0.33 -5.70 -13.20
C TYR A 284 -0.61 -5.52 -14.39
N PHE A 285 -0.73 -4.30 -14.92
CA PHE A 285 -1.53 -4.02 -16.12
C PHE A 285 -1.08 -4.85 -17.32
N LYS A 286 0.24 -5.07 -17.48
CA LYS A 286 0.78 -5.90 -18.56
C LYS A 286 0.33 -7.36 -18.48
N VAL A 287 0.13 -7.88 -17.27
CA VAL A 287 -0.34 -9.25 -17.07
C VAL A 287 -1.84 -9.35 -17.36
N ALA A 288 -2.60 -8.30 -17.05
CA ALA A 288 -4.01 -8.21 -17.41
C ALA A 288 -4.25 -8.23 -18.93
N ASN A 289 -3.26 -7.83 -19.74
CA ASN A 289 -3.38 -7.85 -21.22
C ASN A 289 -3.74 -9.21 -21.76
N ASP A 290 -3.13 -10.28 -21.26
CA ASP A 290 -3.40 -11.63 -21.74
C ASP A 290 -4.89 -11.98 -21.57
N PHE A 291 -5.51 -11.47 -20.50
CA PHE A 291 -6.92 -11.74 -20.19
C PHE A 291 -7.83 -10.88 -21.08
N ILE A 292 -7.50 -9.60 -21.24
CA ILE A 292 -8.21 -8.69 -22.15
C ILE A 292 -8.18 -9.21 -23.60
N ILE A 293 -7.01 -9.62 -24.08
CA ILE A 293 -6.82 -10.13 -25.43
C ILE A 293 -7.69 -11.38 -25.65
N GLN A 294 -7.71 -12.31 -24.70
CA GLN A 294 -8.53 -13.50 -24.79
C GLN A 294 -10.03 -13.20 -24.81
N VAL A 295 -10.50 -12.22 -24.02
CA VAL A 295 -11.90 -11.80 -23.99
C VAL A 295 -12.32 -11.15 -25.31
N PHE A 296 -11.52 -10.22 -25.84
CA PHE A 296 -11.84 -9.47 -27.05
C PHE A 296 -11.39 -10.14 -28.37
N ASN A 297 -10.89 -11.38 -28.29
CA ASN A 297 -10.69 -12.28 -29.42
C ASN A 297 -11.78 -13.36 -29.56
N GLN A 298 -12.75 -13.43 -28.64
CA GLN A 298 -13.92 -14.29 -28.80
C GLN A 298 -14.78 -13.84 -29.99
N PRO A 299 -15.67 -14.70 -30.53
CA PRO A 299 -16.69 -14.27 -31.48
C PRO A 299 -17.43 -13.01 -31.01
N ILE A 300 -17.67 -12.05 -31.91
CA ILE A 300 -18.15 -10.70 -31.54
C ILE A 300 -19.41 -10.69 -30.66
N HIS A 301 -20.34 -11.63 -30.88
CA HIS A 301 -21.58 -11.77 -30.12
C HIS A 301 -21.40 -12.31 -28.68
N LEU A 302 -20.22 -12.86 -28.37
CA LEU A 302 -19.83 -13.31 -27.03
C LEU A 302 -18.98 -12.28 -26.29
N GLN A 303 -18.53 -11.23 -26.98
CA GLN A 303 -17.69 -10.20 -26.36
C GLN A 303 -18.54 -9.23 -25.53
N PRO A 304 -17.94 -8.61 -24.50
CA PRO A 304 -18.52 -7.43 -23.87
C PRO A 304 -18.75 -6.31 -24.89
N LYS A 305 -19.78 -5.48 -24.65
CA LYS A 305 -19.99 -4.25 -25.43
C LYS A 305 -18.91 -3.20 -25.15
N GLY A 306 -18.26 -3.31 -24.00
CA GLY A 306 -17.20 -2.43 -23.56
C GLY A 306 -16.72 -2.80 -22.16
N ILE A 307 -16.17 -1.82 -21.45
CA ILE A 307 -15.51 -2.01 -20.16
C ILE A 307 -15.99 -0.94 -19.18
N LEU A 308 -16.15 -1.34 -17.93
CA LEU A 308 -16.25 -0.43 -16.80
C LEU A 308 -15.07 -0.64 -15.86
N ASP A 309 -14.35 0.42 -15.54
CA ASP A 309 -13.33 0.46 -14.50
C ASP A 309 -13.88 1.20 -13.28
N MET A 310 -14.15 0.46 -12.19
CA MET A 310 -14.62 1.00 -10.91
C MET A 310 -13.41 1.36 -10.04
N GLY A 311 -13.40 2.60 -9.53
CA GLY A 311 -12.23 3.23 -8.92
C GLY A 311 -11.18 3.62 -9.95
N CYS A 312 -11.62 4.27 -11.04
CA CYS A 312 -10.77 4.52 -12.21
C CYS A 312 -9.58 5.46 -11.94
N GLY A 313 -9.54 6.18 -10.80
CA GLY A 313 -8.38 6.97 -10.40
C GLY A 313 -8.04 8.05 -11.41
N ASN A 314 -6.89 7.92 -12.10
CA ASN A 314 -6.47 8.85 -13.16
C ASN A 314 -6.80 8.36 -14.59
N GLY A 315 -7.50 7.24 -14.74
CA GLY A 315 -7.88 6.67 -16.03
C GLY A 315 -6.75 5.95 -16.77
N ALA A 316 -5.58 5.76 -16.16
CA ALA A 316 -4.43 5.12 -16.82
C ALA A 316 -4.72 3.66 -17.21
N PHE A 317 -5.52 2.93 -16.44
CA PHE A 317 -5.85 1.54 -16.76
C PHE A 317 -6.86 1.44 -17.90
N ILE A 318 -7.89 2.30 -17.92
CA ILE A 318 -8.82 2.43 -19.05
C ILE A 318 -8.05 2.70 -20.34
N GLN A 319 -7.13 3.66 -20.32
CA GLN A 319 -6.26 3.96 -21.45
C GLN A 319 -5.49 2.72 -21.91
N HIS A 320 -4.79 2.06 -20.98
CA HIS A 320 -3.97 0.90 -21.26
C HIS A 320 -4.78 -0.26 -21.86
N ILE A 321 -5.99 -0.51 -21.35
CA ILE A 321 -6.87 -1.55 -21.88
C ILE A 321 -7.40 -1.17 -23.26
N PHE A 322 -7.84 0.07 -23.48
CA PHE A 322 -8.30 0.52 -24.79
C PHE A 322 -7.22 0.34 -25.86
N GLU A 323 -6.00 0.84 -25.60
CA GLU A 323 -4.86 0.69 -26.50
C GLU A 323 -4.51 -0.79 -26.76
N THR A 324 -4.65 -1.64 -25.74
CA THR A 324 -4.44 -3.09 -25.88
C THR A 324 -5.50 -3.70 -26.80
N ILE A 325 -6.78 -3.36 -26.62
CA ILE A 325 -7.86 -3.88 -27.47
C ILE A 325 -7.69 -3.40 -28.91
N GLU A 326 -7.50 -2.10 -29.10
CA GLU A 326 -7.32 -1.46 -30.40
C GLU A 326 -6.20 -2.13 -31.20
N ARG A 327 -5.04 -2.35 -30.58
CA ARG A 327 -3.82 -2.77 -31.29
C ARG A 327 -3.62 -4.28 -31.36
N GLN A 328 -4.18 -5.04 -30.42
CA GLN A 328 -3.77 -6.45 -30.21
C GLN A 328 -4.94 -7.45 -30.28
N THR A 329 -6.15 -7.03 -30.64
CA THR A 329 -7.32 -7.93 -30.66
C THR A 329 -8.06 -7.92 -31.98
N LEU A 330 -8.89 -8.95 -32.21
CA LEU A 330 -9.83 -9.00 -33.32
C LEU A 330 -10.86 -7.87 -33.23
N ARG A 331 -11.32 -7.54 -32.01
CA ARG A 331 -12.23 -6.41 -31.78
C ARG A 331 -11.63 -5.07 -32.23
N GLY A 332 -10.32 -4.87 -32.02
CA GLY A 332 -9.61 -3.68 -32.46
C GLY A 332 -9.73 -3.40 -33.97
N LYS A 333 -9.83 -4.46 -34.79
CA LYS A 333 -10.03 -4.36 -36.25
C LYS A 333 -11.46 -4.05 -36.66
N MET A 334 -12.39 -4.01 -35.70
CA MET A 334 -13.84 -3.92 -35.92
C MET A 334 -14.45 -2.75 -35.15
N LEU A 335 -13.65 -1.81 -34.61
CA LEU A 335 -14.15 -0.73 -33.76
C LEU A 335 -15.10 0.25 -34.47
N GLU A 336 -15.01 0.36 -35.80
CA GLU A 336 -15.95 1.18 -36.59
C GLU A 336 -17.37 0.59 -36.59
N GLU A 337 -17.49 -0.73 -36.79
CA GLU A 337 -18.77 -1.46 -36.82
C GLU A 337 -19.25 -1.83 -35.41
N HIS A 338 -18.32 -2.07 -34.50
CA HIS A 338 -18.56 -2.51 -33.13
C HIS A 338 -17.72 -1.68 -32.14
N PRO A 339 -18.11 -0.43 -31.87
CA PRO A 339 -17.36 0.44 -30.95
C PRO A 339 -17.32 -0.12 -29.53
N LEU A 340 -16.31 0.29 -28.74
CA LEU A 340 -16.24 -0.02 -27.31
C LEU A 340 -16.96 1.05 -26.51
N PHE A 341 -17.80 0.62 -25.58
CA PHE A 341 -18.35 1.52 -24.57
C PHE A 341 -17.44 1.56 -23.33
N LEU A 342 -16.64 2.62 -23.19
CA LEU A 342 -15.71 2.77 -22.07
C LEU A 342 -16.36 3.58 -20.94
N VAL A 343 -16.25 3.08 -19.71
CA VAL A 343 -16.71 3.77 -18.49
C VAL A 343 -15.60 3.81 -17.46
N GLY A 344 -15.30 5.01 -16.96
CA GLY A 344 -14.57 5.21 -15.71
C GLY A 344 -15.54 5.66 -14.62
N ALA A 345 -15.61 4.91 -13.52
CA ALA A 345 -16.43 5.23 -12.37
C ALA A 345 -15.54 5.46 -11.14
N ASP A 346 -15.80 6.52 -10.39
CA ASP A 346 -15.11 6.82 -9.14
C ASP A 346 -16.02 7.66 -8.24
N TYR A 347 -15.94 7.45 -6.93
CA TYR A 347 -16.73 8.21 -5.96
C TYR A 347 -16.05 9.56 -5.63
N ASN A 348 -14.75 9.70 -5.92
CA ASN A 348 -13.97 10.91 -5.66
C ASN A 348 -13.99 11.86 -6.88
N PRO A 349 -14.53 13.10 -6.74
CA PRO A 349 -14.57 14.07 -7.84
C PRO A 349 -13.19 14.44 -8.43
N ALA A 350 -12.12 14.44 -7.63
CA ALA A 350 -10.77 14.74 -8.10
C ALA A 350 -10.24 13.63 -9.04
N ALA A 351 -10.54 12.36 -8.74
CA ALA A 351 -10.23 11.24 -9.61
C ALA A 351 -10.99 11.34 -10.95
N LEU A 352 -12.29 11.65 -10.91
CA LEU A 352 -13.07 11.87 -12.14
C LEU A 352 -12.50 12.99 -13.01
N LYS A 353 -12.06 14.10 -12.40
CA LYS A 353 -11.40 15.20 -13.12
C LYS A 353 -10.07 14.76 -13.76
N ALA A 354 -9.24 14.02 -13.02
CA ALA A 354 -7.98 13.50 -13.51
C ALA A 354 -8.18 12.49 -14.66
N THR A 355 -9.15 11.58 -14.51
CA THR A 355 -9.54 10.61 -15.54
C THR A 355 -9.99 11.31 -16.82
N ARG A 356 -10.86 12.32 -16.74
CA ARG A 356 -11.29 13.10 -17.92
C ARG A 356 -10.11 13.76 -18.62
N ALA A 357 -9.25 14.43 -17.86
CA ALA A 357 -8.07 15.09 -18.42
C ALA A 357 -7.13 14.08 -19.12
N ASN A 358 -6.88 12.93 -18.50
CA ASN A 358 -6.03 11.90 -19.10
C ASN A 358 -6.62 11.35 -20.40
N LEU A 359 -7.90 10.95 -20.39
CA LEU A 359 -8.52 10.34 -21.56
C LEU A 359 -8.65 11.33 -22.72
N ILE A 360 -8.99 12.60 -22.45
CA ILE A 360 -9.01 13.67 -23.47
C ILE A 360 -7.61 13.88 -24.08
N ASN A 361 -6.58 13.94 -23.25
CA ASN A 361 -5.20 14.14 -23.71
C ASN A 361 -4.66 12.99 -24.57
N ASN A 362 -5.29 11.82 -24.51
CA ASN A 362 -4.92 10.63 -25.28
C ASN A 362 -5.95 10.29 -26.37
N ASP A 363 -6.87 11.22 -26.69
CA ASP A 363 -7.92 11.04 -27.71
C ASP A 363 -8.85 9.83 -27.47
N ILE A 364 -9.06 9.44 -26.21
CA ILE A 364 -9.92 8.30 -25.82
C ILE A 364 -11.28 8.81 -25.34
N TRP A 365 -12.35 8.28 -25.94
CA TRP A 365 -13.72 8.68 -25.63
C TRP A 365 -14.35 7.70 -24.65
N ALA A 366 -14.63 8.16 -23.43
CA ALA A 366 -15.25 7.37 -22.37
C ALA A 366 -16.31 8.16 -21.60
N LYS A 367 -17.23 7.46 -20.94
CA LYS A 367 -18.12 8.05 -19.94
C LYS A 367 -17.39 8.06 -18.60
N VAL A 368 -17.31 9.23 -17.97
CA VAL A 368 -16.67 9.38 -16.65
C VAL A 368 -17.72 9.85 -15.66
N ILE A 369 -18.16 8.93 -14.81
CA ILE A 369 -19.34 9.08 -13.94
C ILE A 369 -19.00 8.83 -12.48
N TRP A 370 -19.85 9.35 -11.61
CA TRP A 370 -19.77 9.01 -10.19
C TRP A 370 -20.19 7.55 -9.98
N GLY A 371 -19.50 6.84 -9.09
CA GLY A 371 -19.88 5.48 -8.72
C GLY A 371 -19.17 5.01 -7.45
N ASP A 372 -19.89 4.26 -6.62
CA ASP A 372 -19.36 3.66 -5.39
C ASP A 372 -19.30 2.14 -5.55
N ILE A 373 -18.15 1.54 -5.22
CA ILE A 373 -17.97 0.09 -5.25
C ILE A 373 -18.97 -0.64 -4.35
N GLY A 374 -19.42 0.01 -3.27
CA GLY A 374 -20.42 -0.52 -2.34
C GLY A 374 -21.88 -0.43 -2.83
N ASN A 375 -22.14 0.24 -3.95
CA ASN A 375 -23.48 0.43 -4.50
C ASN A 375 -23.55 0.21 -6.03
N PRO A 376 -23.35 -1.03 -6.50
CA PRO A 376 -23.42 -1.35 -7.93
C PRO A 376 -24.84 -1.19 -8.51
N GLU A 377 -25.89 -1.21 -7.68
CA GLU A 377 -27.26 -0.98 -8.12
C GLU A 377 -27.45 0.43 -8.66
N LYS A 378 -27.03 1.44 -7.90
CA LYS A 378 -27.09 2.83 -8.34
C LYS A 378 -26.28 3.07 -9.61
N LEU A 379 -25.08 2.48 -9.69
CA LEU A 379 -24.24 2.54 -10.89
C LEU A 379 -24.96 1.96 -12.12
N ALA A 380 -25.62 0.82 -11.97
CA ALA A 380 -26.36 0.18 -13.05
C ALA A 380 -27.57 1.03 -13.50
N GLU A 381 -28.30 1.63 -12.56
CA GLU A 381 -29.39 2.57 -12.86
C GLU A 381 -28.89 3.77 -13.66
N ASP A 382 -27.82 4.42 -13.20
CA ASP A 382 -27.25 5.61 -13.84
C ASP A 382 -26.78 5.31 -15.27
N LEU A 383 -26.17 4.14 -15.50
CA LEU A 383 -25.75 3.70 -16.84
C LEU A 383 -26.92 3.45 -17.77
N ARG A 384 -27.98 2.80 -17.27
CA ARG A 384 -29.17 2.49 -18.05
C ARG A 384 -29.93 3.76 -18.42
N GLU A 385 -30.14 4.66 -17.47
CA GLU A 385 -30.92 5.88 -17.67
C GLU A 385 -30.17 6.92 -18.52
N SER A 386 -28.87 7.07 -18.31
CA SER A 386 -28.10 8.13 -18.98
C SER A 386 -27.54 7.71 -20.34
N TYR A 387 -27.30 6.40 -20.55
CA TYR A 387 -26.57 5.92 -21.71
C TYR A 387 -27.16 4.65 -22.36
N GLU A 388 -28.31 4.17 -21.90
CA GLU A 388 -28.99 3.01 -22.46
C GLU A 388 -28.09 1.75 -22.50
N ILE A 389 -27.21 1.60 -21.51
CA ILE A 389 -26.33 0.45 -21.38
C ILE A 389 -26.52 -0.27 -20.05
N GLU A 390 -26.68 -1.58 -20.11
CA GLU A 390 -26.73 -2.43 -18.92
C GLU A 390 -25.33 -2.64 -18.37
N LEU A 391 -25.13 -2.50 -17.06
CA LEU A 391 -23.85 -2.78 -16.41
C LEU A 391 -23.35 -4.21 -16.70
N SER A 392 -24.29 -5.16 -16.84
CA SER A 392 -23.99 -6.54 -17.20
C SER A 392 -23.48 -6.75 -18.62
N ASP A 393 -23.68 -5.79 -19.52
CA ASP A 393 -23.15 -5.85 -20.89
C ASP A 393 -21.67 -5.46 -20.99
N LEU A 394 -21.11 -4.92 -19.91
CA LEU A 394 -19.70 -4.52 -19.82
C LEU A 394 -18.88 -5.61 -19.13
N LEU A 395 -17.59 -5.69 -19.49
CA LEU A 395 -16.61 -6.36 -18.63
C LEU A 395 -16.34 -5.42 -17.45
N ASN A 396 -16.68 -5.88 -16.26
CA ASN A 396 -16.44 -5.11 -15.04
C ASN A 396 -14.98 -5.32 -14.62
N ILE A 397 -14.31 -4.23 -14.27
CA ILE A 397 -12.90 -4.21 -13.91
C ILE A 397 -12.72 -3.34 -12.69
N ARG A 398 -11.82 -3.73 -11.80
CA ARG A 398 -11.34 -2.87 -10.71
C ARG A 398 -9.97 -3.30 -10.25
N THR A 399 -9.15 -2.32 -9.90
CA THR A 399 -7.76 -2.54 -9.47
C THR A 399 -7.53 -1.94 -8.09
N PHE A 400 -7.16 -2.79 -7.14
CA PHE A 400 -6.77 -2.44 -5.78
C PHE A 400 -7.86 -1.65 -5.04
N LEU A 401 -9.10 -2.17 -5.04
CA LEU A 401 -10.26 -1.43 -4.56
C LEU A 401 -11.16 -2.18 -3.57
N ASP A 402 -11.34 -3.50 -3.67
CA ASP A 402 -12.28 -4.20 -2.77
C ASP A 402 -11.80 -4.15 -1.31
N HIS A 403 -10.48 -4.14 -1.08
CA HIS A 403 -9.90 -3.94 0.25
C HIS A 403 -10.12 -2.51 0.80
N ASN A 404 -10.26 -1.50 -0.07
CA ASN A 404 -10.43 -0.09 0.31
C ASN A 404 -11.90 0.36 0.24
N ARG A 405 -12.84 -0.58 0.14
CA ARG A 405 -14.28 -0.27 0.23
C ARG A 405 -14.60 0.33 1.60
N VAL A 406 -15.59 1.22 1.64
CA VAL A 406 -16.12 1.71 2.91
C VAL A 406 -16.65 0.52 3.72
N TRP A 407 -16.28 0.47 5.00
CA TRP A 407 -16.77 -0.60 5.88
C TRP A 407 -18.29 -0.61 5.93
N LYS A 408 -18.85 -1.80 5.71
CA LYS A 408 -20.25 -2.09 5.96
C LYS A 408 -20.32 -3.32 6.85
N THR A 409 -20.90 -3.14 8.03
CA THR A 409 -21.20 -4.24 8.96
C THR A 409 -22.14 -5.23 8.25
N PRO A 410 -21.78 -6.52 8.20
CA PRO A 410 -22.60 -7.51 7.50
C PRO A 410 -23.96 -7.67 8.19
N GLU A 411 -24.98 -8.01 7.41
CA GLU A 411 -26.30 -8.40 7.91
C GLU A 411 -26.17 -9.66 8.78
N ASN A 412 -25.35 -10.62 8.34
CA ASN A 412 -25.00 -11.79 9.12
C ASN A 412 -23.90 -11.48 10.15
N LYS A 413 -24.32 -11.07 11.35
CA LYS A 413 -23.42 -10.69 12.46
C LYS A 413 -22.81 -11.87 13.23
N THR A 414 -23.25 -13.09 12.97
CA THR A 414 -22.74 -14.30 13.65
C THR A 414 -22.52 -15.39 12.62
N PRO A 415 -21.59 -15.20 11.67
CA PRO A 415 -21.38 -16.18 10.63
C PRO A 415 -20.84 -17.48 11.24
N GLU A 416 -21.35 -18.62 10.81
CA GLU A 416 -20.90 -19.95 11.28
C GLU A 416 -19.46 -20.28 10.86
N ARG A 417 -18.86 -19.45 9.98
CA ARG A 417 -17.49 -19.63 9.49
C ARG A 417 -16.48 -19.45 10.62
N VAL A 418 -15.39 -20.21 10.53
CA VAL A 418 -14.14 -19.88 11.21
C VAL A 418 -13.14 -19.43 10.16
N SER A 419 -12.69 -18.19 10.29
CA SER A 419 -11.70 -17.57 9.42
C SER A 419 -10.36 -18.30 9.53
N THR A 420 -9.65 -18.36 8.41
CA THR A 420 -8.23 -18.75 8.37
C THR A 420 -7.30 -17.54 8.22
N SER A 421 -7.87 -16.34 8.06
CA SER A 421 -7.10 -15.10 8.03
C SER A 421 -6.42 -14.86 9.38
N THR A 422 -5.21 -14.34 9.28
CA THR A 422 -4.37 -13.90 10.38
C THR A 422 -4.21 -12.39 10.46
N GLY A 423 -4.89 -11.65 9.58
CA GLY A 423 -4.84 -10.19 9.53
C GLY A 423 -5.39 -9.53 10.79
N ALA A 424 -4.93 -8.29 11.04
CA ALA A 424 -5.43 -7.41 12.09
C ALA A 424 -6.29 -6.31 11.46
N PHE A 425 -7.60 -6.37 11.71
CA PHE A 425 -8.58 -5.44 11.13
C PHE A 425 -9.16 -4.50 12.19
N ALA A 426 -9.35 -3.25 11.77
CA ALA A 426 -9.93 -2.20 12.59
C ALA A 426 -10.93 -1.38 11.78
N PHE A 427 -11.88 -0.78 12.47
CA PHE A 427 -12.71 0.29 11.94
C PHE A 427 -12.91 1.32 13.03
N ARG A 428 -12.41 2.54 12.83
CA ARG A 428 -12.57 3.65 13.79
C ARG A 428 -12.13 3.29 15.21
N GLY A 429 -11.04 2.55 15.33
CA GLY A 429 -10.45 2.14 16.61
C GLY A 429 -11.06 0.87 17.21
N GLU A 430 -12.20 0.40 16.73
CA GLU A 430 -12.78 -0.87 17.13
C GLU A 430 -12.12 -2.03 16.40
N ARG A 431 -11.90 -3.15 17.09
CA ARG A 431 -11.38 -4.37 16.48
C ARG A 431 -12.49 -5.10 15.74
N LEU A 432 -12.21 -5.48 14.50
CA LEU A 432 -13.09 -6.36 13.74
C LEU A 432 -12.60 -7.80 13.86
N SER A 433 -13.52 -8.75 14.05
CA SER A 433 -13.17 -10.17 13.96
C SER A 433 -12.97 -10.59 12.50
N ASN A 434 -12.04 -11.50 12.26
CA ASN A 434 -11.73 -11.93 10.90
C ASN A 434 -12.93 -12.66 10.25
N ASN A 435 -13.75 -13.36 11.06
CA ASN A 435 -15.01 -13.97 10.60
C ASN A 435 -15.97 -12.91 10.02
N ILE A 436 -16.08 -11.74 10.66
CA ILE A 436 -16.96 -10.65 10.22
C ILE A 436 -16.40 -9.93 8.99
N VAL A 437 -15.08 -9.79 8.89
CA VAL A 437 -14.44 -9.19 7.71
C VAL A 437 -14.64 -10.06 6.47
N GLU A 438 -14.49 -11.39 6.60
CA GLU A 438 -14.80 -12.34 5.52
C GLU A 438 -16.29 -12.29 5.13
N GLU A 439 -17.22 -12.23 6.10
CA GLU A 439 -18.66 -12.15 5.81
C GLU A 439 -19.04 -10.82 5.15
N SER A 440 -18.44 -9.70 5.57
CA SER A 440 -18.58 -8.39 4.92
C SER A 440 -18.12 -8.43 3.46
N LEU A 441 -16.98 -9.08 3.17
CA LEU A 441 -16.52 -9.25 1.80
C LEU A 441 -17.50 -10.12 0.98
N LYS A 442 -18.00 -11.20 1.56
CA LYS A 442 -18.99 -12.07 0.90
C LYS A 442 -20.26 -11.31 0.53
N GLU A 443 -20.81 -10.54 1.46
CA GLU A 443 -22.00 -9.72 1.21
C GLU A 443 -21.74 -8.65 0.15
N HIS A 444 -20.58 -7.99 0.21
CA HIS A 444 -20.14 -7.04 -0.82
C HIS A 444 -20.07 -7.68 -2.22
N LEU A 445 -19.42 -8.84 -2.36
CA LEU A 445 -19.35 -9.55 -3.65
C LEU A 445 -20.74 -9.97 -4.15
N LYS A 446 -21.67 -10.33 -3.26
CA LYS A 446 -23.05 -10.65 -3.63
C LYS A 446 -23.78 -9.49 -4.30
N LEU A 447 -23.52 -8.24 -3.89
CA LEU A 447 -24.11 -7.06 -4.53
C LEU A 447 -23.73 -6.96 -6.01
N TRP A 448 -22.54 -7.44 -6.38
CA TRP A 448 -22.04 -7.40 -7.75
C TRP A 448 -22.52 -8.56 -8.62
N LEU A 449 -22.97 -9.68 -8.04
CA LEU A 449 -23.35 -10.89 -8.78
C LEU A 449 -24.34 -10.66 -9.93
N PRO A 450 -25.41 -9.85 -9.80
CA PRO A 450 -26.34 -9.60 -10.90
C PRO A 450 -25.65 -9.03 -12.16
N TYR A 451 -24.58 -8.26 -11.96
CA TYR A 451 -23.93 -7.47 -13.01
C TYR A 451 -22.72 -8.15 -13.63
N ILE A 452 -22.20 -9.23 -13.03
CA ILE A 452 -20.97 -9.89 -13.49
C ILE A 452 -21.19 -11.30 -14.04
N LYS A 453 -22.44 -11.78 -14.07
CA LYS A 453 -22.81 -13.10 -14.63
C LYS A 453 -22.44 -13.27 -16.10
N LYS A 454 -22.64 -12.24 -16.92
CA LYS A 454 -22.48 -12.33 -18.37
C LYS A 454 -21.01 -12.27 -18.79
N ASN A 455 -20.32 -11.19 -18.40
CA ASN A 455 -18.96 -10.90 -18.88
C ASN A 455 -17.87 -11.11 -17.82
N GLY A 456 -18.25 -11.37 -16.57
CA GLY A 456 -17.32 -11.53 -15.46
C GLY A 456 -16.81 -10.20 -14.88
N LEU A 457 -15.84 -10.36 -13.98
CA LEU A 457 -15.21 -9.31 -13.22
C LEU A 457 -13.70 -9.54 -13.17
N LEU A 458 -12.92 -8.66 -13.80
CA LEU A 458 -11.47 -8.67 -13.71
C LEU A 458 -11.03 -7.87 -12.48
N ILE A 459 -10.45 -8.56 -11.50
CA ILE A 459 -9.96 -7.95 -10.26
C ILE A 459 -8.44 -8.08 -10.21
N ILE A 460 -7.76 -6.96 -9.98
CA ILE A 460 -6.39 -6.94 -9.45
C ILE A 460 -6.49 -6.54 -7.98
N GLU A 461 -5.99 -7.36 -7.05
CA GLU A 461 -6.15 -7.10 -5.63
C GLU A 461 -4.87 -7.24 -4.82
N LEU A 462 -4.75 -6.43 -3.75
CA LEU A 462 -3.70 -6.46 -2.73
C LEU A 462 -4.09 -7.41 -1.60
N HIS A 463 -3.10 -8.16 -1.10
CA HIS A 463 -3.27 -9.20 -0.09
C HIS A 463 -2.25 -9.08 1.02
N SER A 464 -2.66 -9.49 2.22
CA SER A 464 -1.80 -9.69 3.38
C SER A 464 -1.11 -11.05 3.36
N LEU A 465 -0.16 -11.23 4.26
CA LEU A 465 0.54 -12.48 4.56
C LEU A 465 0.40 -12.81 6.05
N ASN A 466 0.57 -14.09 6.37
CA ASN A 466 0.68 -14.53 7.75
C ASN A 466 1.89 -13.86 8.44
N PRO A 467 1.75 -13.28 9.65
CA PRO A 467 2.86 -12.65 10.38
C PRO A 467 4.11 -13.51 10.52
N GLU A 468 3.95 -14.81 10.77
CA GLU A 468 5.09 -15.73 10.88
C GLU A 468 5.77 -15.95 9.52
N LEU A 469 5.00 -15.98 8.43
CA LEU A 469 5.55 -16.03 7.07
C LEU A 469 6.30 -14.74 6.73
N THR A 470 5.75 -13.57 7.10
CA THR A 470 6.36 -12.25 6.90
C THR A 470 7.68 -12.13 7.67
N LYS A 471 7.69 -12.48 8.95
CA LYS A 471 8.87 -12.51 9.82
C LYS A 471 10.00 -13.37 9.23
N ASN A 472 9.67 -14.56 8.73
CA ASN A 472 10.66 -15.47 8.14
C ASN A 472 11.17 -15.01 6.75
N ASN A 473 10.59 -13.94 6.19
CA ASN A 473 10.90 -13.43 4.85
C ASN A 473 11.12 -11.91 4.81
N MET A 474 11.56 -11.31 5.91
CA MET A 474 11.92 -9.88 5.96
C MET A 474 12.95 -9.51 4.88
N GLY A 475 12.66 -8.47 4.11
CA GLY A 475 13.46 -8.09 2.94
C GLY A 475 13.17 -8.90 1.67
N LYS A 476 12.17 -9.80 1.67
CA LYS A 476 11.67 -10.47 0.46
C LYS A 476 10.24 -10.08 0.11
N THR A 477 9.54 -9.44 1.04
CA THR A 477 8.16 -8.95 0.88
C THR A 477 8.03 -7.56 1.50
N ALA A 478 7.05 -6.77 1.02
CA ALA A 478 6.68 -5.48 1.60
C ALA A 478 5.45 -5.59 2.54
N ALA A 479 5.02 -6.81 2.87
CA ALA A 479 3.76 -7.09 3.57
C ALA A 479 3.58 -6.25 4.85
N THR A 480 4.59 -6.18 5.73
CA THR A 480 4.50 -5.39 6.97
C THR A 480 4.09 -3.94 6.71
N ALA A 481 4.72 -3.28 5.73
CA ALA A 481 4.43 -1.89 5.41
C ALA A 481 3.00 -1.69 4.89
N TYR A 482 2.55 -2.57 3.99
CA TYR A 482 1.19 -2.50 3.45
C TYR A 482 0.14 -2.85 4.51
N GLU A 483 0.29 -3.95 5.24
CA GLU A 483 -0.61 -4.35 6.33
C GLU A 483 -0.75 -3.26 7.40
N THR A 484 0.37 -2.65 7.79
CA THR A 484 0.35 -1.62 8.83
C THR A 484 -0.36 -0.35 8.35
N THR A 485 -0.03 0.13 7.14
CA THR A 485 -0.66 1.34 6.58
C THR A 485 -2.15 1.13 6.32
N HIS A 486 -2.54 -0.04 5.81
CA HIS A 486 -3.93 -0.36 5.47
C HIS A 486 -4.75 -0.62 6.75
N GLY A 487 -4.20 -1.36 7.72
CA GLY A 487 -4.87 -1.62 8.99
C GLY A 487 -5.16 -0.34 9.80
N PHE A 488 -4.22 0.61 9.85
CA PHE A 488 -4.45 1.90 10.51
C PHE A 488 -5.37 2.85 9.74
N SER A 489 -5.62 2.60 8.45
CA SER A 489 -6.48 3.45 7.60
C SER A 489 -7.83 2.82 7.27
N ASP A 490 -8.27 1.85 8.10
CA ASP A 490 -9.55 1.15 7.98
C ASP A 490 -9.72 0.44 6.61
N GLN A 491 -8.67 -0.24 6.15
CA GLN A 491 -8.66 -1.04 4.92
C GLN A 491 -8.47 -2.54 5.21
N TYR A 492 -9.05 -3.39 4.35
CA TYR A 492 -9.32 -4.81 4.63
C TYR A 492 -8.59 -5.74 3.65
N ILE A 493 -7.26 -5.75 3.71
CA ILE A 493 -6.46 -6.67 2.87
C ILE A 493 -6.44 -8.08 3.47
N LEU A 494 -6.99 -9.04 2.74
CA LEU A 494 -7.07 -10.45 3.13
C LEU A 494 -6.03 -11.27 2.38
N GLU A 495 -5.56 -12.37 2.98
CA GLU A 495 -4.66 -13.31 2.33
C GLU A 495 -5.30 -13.88 1.05
N VAL A 496 -4.48 -14.19 0.04
CA VAL A 496 -4.95 -14.65 -1.29
C VAL A 496 -5.95 -15.81 -1.17
N ASP A 497 -5.64 -16.80 -0.34
CA ASP A 497 -6.48 -18.00 -0.21
C ASP A 497 -7.80 -17.70 0.51
N VAL A 498 -7.79 -16.77 1.46
CA VAL A 498 -9.00 -16.30 2.15
C VAL A 498 -9.90 -15.55 1.18
N PHE A 499 -9.34 -14.62 0.40
CA PHE A 499 -10.07 -13.89 -0.63
C PHE A 499 -10.72 -14.84 -1.64
N ARG A 500 -9.96 -15.81 -2.16
CA ARG A 500 -10.45 -16.78 -3.15
C ARG A 500 -11.52 -17.72 -2.57
N LYS A 501 -11.37 -18.14 -1.31
CA LYS A 501 -12.39 -18.90 -0.59
C LYS A 501 -13.70 -18.12 -0.54
N VAL A 502 -13.66 -16.85 -0.14
CA VAL A 502 -14.85 -15.99 -0.09
C VAL A 502 -15.49 -15.81 -1.47
N CYS A 503 -14.70 -15.61 -2.54
CA CYS A 503 -15.24 -15.59 -3.90
C CYS A 503 -15.97 -16.90 -4.26
N THR A 504 -15.39 -18.05 -3.92
CA THR A 504 -15.98 -19.36 -4.22
C THR A 504 -17.31 -19.56 -3.47
N GLU A 505 -17.40 -19.09 -2.22
CA GLU A 505 -18.62 -19.15 -1.42
C GLU A 505 -19.77 -18.29 -1.98
N THR A 506 -19.48 -17.28 -2.80
CA THR A 506 -20.51 -16.50 -3.52
C THR A 506 -20.92 -17.13 -4.86
N GLY A 507 -20.35 -18.30 -5.21
CA GLY A 507 -20.55 -18.95 -6.49
C GLY A 507 -19.63 -18.45 -7.61
N LEU A 508 -18.71 -17.51 -7.31
CA LEU A 508 -17.74 -17.03 -8.30
C LEU A 508 -16.66 -18.08 -8.54
N LYS A 509 -16.41 -18.36 -9.81
CA LYS A 509 -15.36 -19.26 -10.28
C LYS A 509 -14.12 -18.46 -10.64
N ILE A 510 -12.98 -18.96 -10.19
CA ILE A 510 -11.65 -18.48 -10.56
C ILE A 510 -11.06 -19.47 -11.56
N SER A 511 -11.08 -19.11 -12.84
CA SER A 511 -10.44 -19.93 -13.88
C SER A 511 -8.92 -19.94 -13.68
N PRO A 512 -8.25 -21.11 -13.62
CA PRO A 512 -6.80 -21.18 -13.55
C PRO A 512 -6.11 -20.45 -14.71
N GLU A 513 -6.69 -20.49 -15.92
CA GLU A 513 -6.14 -19.75 -17.06
C GLU A 513 -6.13 -18.24 -16.84
N PHE A 514 -7.09 -17.71 -16.08
CA PHE A 514 -7.29 -16.29 -15.78
C PHE A 514 -6.96 -15.92 -14.33
N SER A 515 -6.01 -16.64 -13.72
CA SER A 515 -5.54 -16.33 -12.37
C SER A 515 -4.02 -16.26 -12.32
N ARG A 516 -3.48 -15.19 -11.73
CA ARG A 516 -2.04 -15.02 -11.45
C ARG A 516 -1.87 -14.43 -10.05
N LYS A 517 -0.74 -14.74 -9.40
CA LYS A 517 -0.37 -14.17 -8.11
C LYS A 517 1.08 -13.69 -8.14
N PHE A 518 1.40 -12.66 -7.36
CA PHE A 518 2.69 -11.97 -7.39
C PHE A 518 3.23 -11.70 -5.97
N PRO A 519 4.48 -12.12 -5.68
CA PRO A 519 5.25 -13.12 -6.43
C PRO A 519 4.48 -14.44 -6.60
N ASP A 520 4.87 -15.25 -7.59
CA ASP A 520 4.27 -16.58 -7.79
C ASP A 520 4.79 -17.59 -6.76
N SER A 521 4.40 -17.38 -5.50
CA SER A 521 4.77 -18.17 -4.33
C SER A 521 3.78 -17.94 -3.19
N ASP A 522 4.08 -18.45 -2.01
CA ASP A 522 3.30 -18.19 -0.79
C ASP A 522 3.49 -16.77 -0.25
N LEU A 523 4.47 -16.02 -0.78
CA LEU A 523 4.68 -14.60 -0.47
C LEU A 523 3.82 -13.67 -1.33
N ALA A 524 2.82 -14.19 -2.03
CA ALA A 524 1.98 -13.41 -2.93
C ALA A 524 1.20 -12.34 -2.17
N THR A 525 1.48 -11.08 -2.48
CA THR A 525 0.72 -9.92 -1.95
C THR A 525 -0.15 -9.29 -3.02
N VAL A 526 -0.12 -9.74 -4.26
CA VAL A 526 -1.02 -9.27 -5.32
C VAL A 526 -1.58 -10.45 -6.08
N SER A 527 -2.87 -10.42 -6.43
CA SER A 527 -3.46 -11.38 -7.36
C SER A 527 -4.24 -10.70 -8.48
N ILE A 528 -4.34 -11.36 -9.62
CA ILE A 528 -5.14 -10.95 -10.77
C ILE A 528 -6.07 -12.11 -11.09
N ASN A 529 -7.37 -11.87 -11.09
CA ASN A 529 -8.39 -12.90 -11.32
C ASN A 529 -9.49 -12.39 -12.24
N LEU A 530 -9.88 -13.18 -13.24
CA LEU A 530 -11.18 -13.02 -13.90
C LEU A 530 -12.20 -13.92 -13.20
N LEU A 531 -13.11 -13.30 -12.44
CA LEU A 531 -14.19 -13.97 -11.72
C LEU A 531 -15.44 -14.08 -12.60
N LYS A 532 -16.08 -15.24 -12.63
CA LYS A 532 -17.37 -15.46 -13.31
C LYS A 532 -18.35 -16.17 -12.40
N ALA A 533 -19.59 -15.69 -12.34
CA ALA A 533 -20.66 -16.29 -11.52
C ALA A 533 -21.30 -17.52 -12.18
#